data_AF-A0A0F9PGG2-F1
#
_entry.id   AF-A0A0F9PGG2-F1
#
_cell.length_a   1.000
_cell.length_b   1.000
_cell.length_c   1.000
_cell.angle_alpha   90.00
_cell.angle_beta   90.00
_cell.angle_gamma   90.00
#
_symmetry.space_group_name_H-M   'P 1'
#
loop_
_entity.id
_entity.type
_entity.pdbx_description
1 polymer ?
#
loop_
_entity_poly.entity_id
_entity_poly.type
_entity_poly.pdbx_seq_one_letter_code
_entity_poly.pdbx_strand_id
1 'polypeptide(L)'
;MEITVLNVYPHPCTSAFEYGSFKVGPAPEDGFALLKIVEYHHPQGWGYGAGFSKNPVPEWDEEKGQQKMFYRPITALEIAQNVMREHQKVGVTVLAGEQPTEEELTAARERMEQFYLALIDQADREWIRLGNQPGVISPLAIEAGKYLKKKGHPALSVARAWLERTGVTAPKGTQDCPVCGEEIKRDVLKCAKCGEFVDREKAIELGYLKPTTPRRGAMSSALVEGHQAEQKEAGAEGD
;
A
#
# COMPACT_ATOMS: atom_id res chain seq x y z
N MET A 1 10.15 -25.53 15.29
CA MET A 1 8.90 -24.77 15.56
C MET A 1 8.63 -23.85 14.38
N GLU A 2 7.37 -23.59 14.06
CA GLU A 2 6.96 -22.61 13.05
C GLU A 2 6.16 -21.49 13.72
N ILE A 3 6.46 -20.24 13.38
CA ILE A 3 5.73 -19.07 13.85
C ILE A 3 5.43 -18.16 12.67
N THR A 4 4.22 -17.59 12.64
CA THR A 4 3.79 -16.70 11.57
C THR A 4 3.61 -15.29 12.10
N VAL A 5 4.18 -14.32 11.39
CA VAL A 5 4.01 -12.89 11.63
C VAL A 5 3.13 -12.29 10.54
N LEU A 6 2.10 -11.56 10.96
CA LEU A 6 1.15 -10.84 10.12
C LEU A 6 1.57 -9.38 9.97
N ASN A 7 1.42 -8.84 8.76
CA ASN A 7 1.51 -7.41 8.48
C ASN A 7 0.27 -6.94 7.72
N VAL A 8 -0.39 -5.90 8.23
CA VAL A 8 -1.50 -5.19 7.54
C VAL A 8 -1.06 -3.82 6.99
N TYR A 9 0.19 -3.44 7.22
CA TYR A 9 0.76 -2.16 6.81
C TYR A 9 1.12 -2.15 5.33
N PRO A 10 0.81 -1.09 4.56
CA PRO A 10 1.09 -1.04 3.12
C PRO A 10 2.58 -0.89 2.77
N HIS A 11 3.47 -0.81 3.77
CA HIS A 11 4.92 -0.77 3.57
C HIS A 11 5.60 -2.01 4.14
N PRO A 12 6.77 -2.39 3.59
CA PRO A 12 7.55 -3.47 4.14
C PRO A 12 8.08 -3.12 5.54
N CYS A 13 7.94 -4.06 6.47
CA CYS A 13 8.51 -3.96 7.82
C CYS A 13 9.77 -4.81 7.88
N THR A 14 10.92 -4.15 8.03
CA THR A 14 12.23 -4.82 8.17
C THR A 14 12.73 -4.62 9.58
N SER A 15 13.11 -5.71 10.24
CA SER A 15 13.83 -5.68 11.51
C SER A 15 15.25 -6.17 11.29
N ALA A 16 16.21 -5.32 11.65
CA ALA A 16 17.63 -5.64 11.56
C ALA A 16 18.11 -6.17 12.91
N PHE A 17 18.88 -7.24 12.84
CA PHE A 17 19.54 -7.89 13.95
C PHE A 17 21.04 -7.77 13.71
N GLU A 18 21.83 -7.98 14.76
CA GLU A 18 23.30 -7.94 14.67
C GLU A 18 23.86 -8.94 13.63
N TYR A 19 23.08 -9.95 13.25
CA TYR A 19 23.48 -11.09 12.43
C TYR A 19 22.52 -11.40 11.28
N GLY A 20 21.59 -10.48 10.94
CA GLY A 20 20.66 -10.69 9.82
C GLY A 20 19.52 -9.68 9.80
N SER A 21 18.62 -9.81 8.84
CA SER A 21 17.40 -9.03 8.82
C SER A 21 16.20 -9.89 8.43
N PHE A 22 15.07 -9.61 9.05
CA PHE A 22 13.80 -10.26 8.75
C PHE A 22 12.85 -9.22 8.19
N LYS A 23 12.24 -9.55 7.05
CA LYS A 23 11.36 -8.65 6.32
C LYS A 23 9.99 -9.26 6.17
N VAL A 24 8.97 -8.59 6.69
CA VAL A 24 7.58 -8.87 6.35
C VAL A 24 7.21 -7.98 5.16
N GLY A 25 6.66 -8.59 4.11
CA GLY A 25 6.24 -7.87 2.91
C GLY A 25 5.16 -6.82 3.20
N PRO A 26 4.96 -5.84 2.31
CA PRO A 26 3.84 -4.91 2.43
C PRO A 26 2.52 -5.64 2.27
N ALA A 27 1.49 -5.19 3.00
CA ALA A 27 0.13 -5.63 2.77
C ALA A 27 -0.44 -5.01 1.48
N PRO A 28 -1.16 -5.78 0.64
CA PRO A 28 -1.96 -5.19 -0.44
C PRO A 28 -3.11 -4.36 0.16
N GLU A 29 -3.72 -3.45 -0.62
CA GLU A 29 -4.62 -2.38 -0.13
C GLU A 29 -5.68 -2.83 0.90
N ASP A 30 -6.26 -4.02 0.72
CA ASP A 30 -7.29 -4.59 1.60
C ASP A 30 -6.90 -5.94 2.22
N GLY A 31 -5.66 -6.39 2.03
CA GLY A 31 -5.22 -7.70 2.49
C GLY A 31 -4.20 -7.63 3.61
N PHE A 32 -3.34 -8.64 3.64
CA PHE A 32 -2.27 -8.77 4.60
C PHE A 32 -1.11 -9.54 3.98
N ALA A 33 0.07 -9.41 4.58
CA ALA A 33 1.24 -10.20 4.26
C ALA A 33 1.62 -11.08 5.47
N LEU A 34 2.17 -12.26 5.17
CA LEU A 34 2.64 -13.19 6.19
C LEU A 34 4.16 -13.41 6.04
N LEU A 35 4.85 -13.49 7.17
CA LEU A 35 6.22 -14.00 7.26
C LEU A 35 6.19 -15.27 8.10
N LYS A 36 6.51 -16.40 7.47
CA LYS A 36 6.69 -17.69 8.16
C LYS A 36 8.13 -17.83 8.60
N ILE A 37 8.34 -18.05 9.88
CA ILE A 37 9.65 -18.23 10.51
C ILE A 37 9.74 -19.68 10.97
N VAL A 38 10.57 -20.45 10.28
CA VAL A 38 10.73 -21.89 10.51
C VAL A 38 12.10 -22.15 11.10
N GLU A 39 12.13 -22.85 12.23
CA GLU A 39 13.38 -23.30 12.83
C GLU A 39 13.97 -24.49 12.08
N TYR A 40 15.28 -24.52 11.98
CA TYR A 40 16.03 -25.60 11.33
C TYR A 40 17.23 -26.02 12.18
N HIS A 41 17.69 -27.25 11.94
CA HIS A 41 18.91 -27.75 12.54
C HIS A 41 20.11 -27.24 11.74
N HIS A 42 21.04 -26.54 12.39
CA HIS A 42 22.20 -26.00 11.69
C HIS A 42 23.11 -27.13 11.15
N PRO A 43 23.56 -27.09 9.88
CA PRO A 43 24.40 -28.14 9.30
C PRO A 43 25.71 -28.41 10.05
N GLN A 44 26.22 -27.39 10.76
CA GLN A 44 27.46 -27.47 11.55
C GLN A 44 27.24 -27.88 13.01
N GLY A 45 26.02 -28.28 13.39
CA GLY A 45 25.72 -28.75 14.74
C GLY A 45 25.58 -27.65 15.79
N TRP A 46 25.35 -26.39 15.39
CA TRP A 46 25.16 -25.25 16.30
C TRP A 46 23.79 -25.22 17.02
N GLY A 47 23.04 -26.32 16.93
CA GLY A 47 21.70 -26.45 17.51
C GLY A 47 20.57 -26.11 16.54
N TYR A 48 19.41 -25.85 17.13
CA TYR A 48 18.14 -25.66 16.42
C TYR A 48 17.65 -24.22 16.60
N GLY A 49 17.38 -23.51 15.50
CA GLY A 49 16.96 -22.11 15.51
C GLY A 49 16.52 -21.64 14.14
N ALA A 50 15.91 -20.46 14.08
CA ALA A 50 15.53 -19.80 12.83
C ALA A 50 16.56 -18.76 12.36
N GLY A 51 17.53 -18.43 13.21
CA GLY A 51 18.72 -17.64 12.91
C GLY A 51 19.86 -17.99 13.87
N PHE A 52 21.07 -17.49 13.60
CA PHE A 52 22.26 -17.79 14.42
C PHE A 52 23.08 -16.51 14.63
N SER A 53 23.42 -16.18 15.88
CA SER A 53 24.32 -15.07 16.20
C SER A 53 25.72 -15.59 16.44
N LYS A 54 26.72 -14.89 15.90
CA LYS A 54 28.13 -15.20 16.10
C LYS A 54 28.69 -14.26 17.17
N ASN A 55 28.96 -14.79 18.35
CA ASN A 55 29.45 -14.02 19.49
C ASN A 55 30.91 -14.37 19.79
N PRO A 56 31.79 -13.38 19.99
CA PRO A 56 33.15 -13.64 20.41
C PRO A 56 33.14 -14.22 21.83
N VAL A 57 33.95 -15.26 22.07
CA VAL A 57 34.26 -15.69 23.43
C VAL A 57 35.62 -15.12 23.86
N PRO A 58 35.89 -14.98 25.16
CA PRO A 58 37.18 -14.49 25.66
C PRO A 58 38.38 -15.37 25.30
N GLU A 59 38.13 -16.57 24.79
CA GLU A 59 39.15 -17.55 24.42
C GLU A 59 39.74 -17.29 23.03
N TRP A 60 41.04 -17.50 22.91
CA TRP A 60 41.77 -17.42 21.65
C TRP A 60 41.98 -18.82 21.06
N ASP A 61 41.85 -18.97 19.74
CA ASP A 61 42.22 -20.17 19.00
C ASP A 61 43.66 -19.99 18.52
N GLU A 62 44.62 -20.57 19.24
CA GLU A 62 46.04 -20.45 18.93
C GLU A 62 46.42 -21.12 17.60
N GLU A 63 45.73 -22.19 17.20
CA GLU A 63 45.99 -22.89 15.93
C GLU A 63 45.54 -22.06 14.73
N LYS A 64 44.41 -21.35 14.86
CA LYS A 64 43.86 -20.51 13.79
C LYS A 64 44.31 -19.05 13.86
N GLY A 65 44.96 -18.64 14.96
CA GLY A 65 45.37 -17.26 15.20
C GLY A 65 44.18 -16.29 15.22
N GLN A 66 43.02 -16.73 15.69
CA GLN A 66 41.78 -15.96 15.67
C GLN A 66 41.04 -16.07 17.00
N GLN A 67 40.19 -15.10 17.32
CA GLN A 67 39.30 -15.19 18.48
C GLN A 67 38.30 -16.33 18.27
N LYS A 68 38.12 -17.19 19.29
CA LYS A 68 37.09 -18.22 19.25
C LYS A 68 35.71 -17.56 19.20
N MET A 69 34.81 -18.21 18.48
CA MET A 69 33.46 -17.71 18.22
C MET A 69 32.46 -18.76 18.69
N PHE A 70 31.47 -18.32 19.46
CA PHE A 70 30.32 -19.12 19.87
C PHE A 70 29.11 -18.75 19.01
N TYR A 71 28.38 -19.75 18.53
CA TYR A 71 27.15 -19.54 17.77
C TYR A 71 25.94 -19.82 18.65
N ARG A 72 25.12 -18.79 18.88
CA ARG A 72 23.86 -18.92 19.63
C ARG A 72 22.70 -19.11 18.64
N PRO A 73 21.90 -20.18 18.75
CA PRO A 73 20.67 -20.27 18.00
C PRO A 73 19.66 -19.22 18.49
N ILE A 74 19.02 -18.53 17.56
CA ILE A 74 17.88 -17.64 17.82
C ILE A 74 16.62 -18.37 17.41
N THR A 75 15.69 -18.46 18.35
CA THR A 75 14.42 -19.15 18.15
C THR A 75 13.52 -18.36 17.21
N ALA A 76 12.57 -19.05 16.56
CA ALA A 76 11.56 -18.37 15.77
C ALA A 76 10.75 -17.36 16.61
N LEU A 77 10.53 -17.69 17.89
CA LEU A 77 9.79 -16.84 18.83
C LEU A 77 10.52 -15.53 19.11
N GLU A 78 11.83 -15.58 19.33
CA GLU A 78 12.63 -14.38 19.59
C GLU A 78 12.63 -13.44 18.37
N ILE A 79 12.74 -13.98 17.16
CA ILE A 79 12.64 -13.17 15.94
C ILE A 79 11.25 -12.54 15.81
N ALA A 80 10.19 -13.35 15.96
CA ALA A 80 8.81 -12.89 15.83
C ALA A 80 8.47 -11.79 16.85
N GLN A 81 8.88 -11.96 18.11
CA GLN A 81 8.69 -10.97 19.17
C GLN A 81 9.47 -9.68 18.91
N ASN A 82 10.69 -9.76 18.37
CA ASN A 82 11.49 -8.59 18.03
C ASN A 82 10.86 -7.82 16.86
N VAL A 83 10.43 -8.51 15.80
CA VAL A 83 9.71 -7.92 14.66
C VAL A 83 8.43 -7.22 15.14
N MET A 84 7.64 -7.91 15.97
CA MET A 84 6.42 -7.33 16.55
C MET A 84 6.75 -6.11 17.43
N ARG A 85 7.76 -6.16 18.29
CA ARG A 85 8.11 -5.05 19.19
C ARG A 85 8.44 -3.77 18.41
N GLU A 86 9.14 -3.90 17.28
CA GLU A 86 9.50 -2.76 16.43
C GLU A 86 8.32 -2.21 15.64
N HIS A 87 7.45 -3.09 15.12
CA HIS A 87 6.43 -2.73 14.13
C HIS A 87 4.98 -2.87 14.63
N GLN A 88 4.74 -3.15 15.91
CA GLN A 88 3.39 -3.34 16.47
C GLN A 88 2.45 -2.16 16.24
N LYS A 89 2.99 -0.94 16.25
CA LYS A 89 2.21 0.30 16.08
C LYS A 89 1.60 0.39 14.68
N VAL A 90 2.27 -0.16 13.68
CA VAL A 90 1.79 -0.15 12.30
C VAL A 90 0.94 -1.38 11.95
N GLY A 91 0.57 -2.19 12.95
CA GLY A 91 -0.32 -3.34 12.78
C GLY A 91 0.42 -4.67 12.54
N VAL A 92 1.72 -4.76 12.79
CA VAL A 92 2.43 -6.05 12.76
C VAL A 92 2.14 -6.85 14.03
N THR A 93 1.81 -8.14 13.89
CA THR A 93 1.47 -8.99 15.04
C THR A 93 1.88 -10.45 14.82
N VAL A 94 2.09 -11.20 15.90
CA VAL A 94 2.38 -12.64 15.85
C VAL A 94 1.05 -13.39 15.93
N LEU A 95 0.81 -14.30 14.98
CA LEU A 95 -0.41 -15.09 14.95
C LEU A 95 -0.38 -16.22 15.98
N ALA A 96 -1.54 -16.51 16.57
CA ALA A 96 -1.70 -17.69 17.43
C ALA A 96 -1.74 -19.01 16.62
N GLY A 97 -2.15 -18.94 15.34
CA GLY A 97 -2.25 -20.08 14.44
C GLY A 97 -1.58 -19.85 13.08
N GLU A 98 -1.81 -20.77 12.14
CA GLU A 98 -1.25 -20.68 10.78
C GLU A 98 -1.94 -19.61 9.92
N GLN A 99 -3.21 -19.31 10.22
CA GLN A 99 -4.01 -18.33 9.49
C GLN A 99 -4.52 -17.25 10.45
N PRO A 100 -4.61 -16.00 9.98
CA PRO A 100 -5.10 -14.90 10.82
C PRO A 100 -6.60 -15.03 11.04
N THR A 101 -7.02 -14.85 12.29
CA THR A 101 -8.43 -14.71 12.65
C THR A 101 -8.94 -13.30 12.29
N GLU A 102 -10.26 -13.16 12.15
CA GLU A 102 -10.89 -11.86 11.90
C GLU A 102 -10.65 -10.88 13.06
N GLU A 103 -10.61 -11.37 14.29
CA GLU A 103 -10.28 -10.58 15.48
C GLU A 103 -8.83 -10.06 15.44
N GLU A 104 -7.86 -10.90 15.09
CA GLU A 104 -6.45 -10.49 14.96
C GLU A 104 -6.26 -9.46 13.84
N LEU A 105 -6.93 -9.64 12.70
CA LEU A 105 -6.90 -8.69 11.59
C LEU A 105 -7.51 -7.34 11.98
N THR A 106 -8.65 -7.37 12.65
CA THR A 106 -9.35 -6.15 13.10
C THR A 106 -8.48 -5.39 14.09
N ALA A 107 -7.95 -6.06 15.12
CA ALA A 107 -7.06 -5.43 16.10
C ALA A 107 -5.76 -4.88 15.46
N ALA A 108 -5.19 -5.59 14.48
CA ALA A 108 -4.02 -5.11 13.73
C ALA A 108 -4.33 -3.84 12.93
N ARG A 109 -5.46 -3.81 12.24
CA ARG A 109 -5.93 -2.65 11.46
C ARG A 109 -6.24 -1.45 12.35
N GLU A 110 -6.87 -1.67 13.50
CA GLU A 110 -7.15 -0.61 14.47
C GLU A 110 -5.85 0.03 14.99
N ARG A 111 -4.81 -0.76 15.30
CA ARG A 111 -3.50 -0.22 15.70
C ARG A 111 -2.88 0.64 14.60
N MET A 112 -2.89 0.15 13.36
CA MET A 112 -2.40 0.90 12.21
C MET A 112 -3.16 2.21 12.02
N GLU A 113 -4.49 2.18 12.14
CA GLU A 113 -5.35 3.35 12.01
C GLU A 113 -5.07 4.39 13.11
N GLN A 114 -4.95 3.95 14.36
CA GLN A 114 -4.54 4.80 15.48
C GLN A 114 -3.17 5.44 15.25
N PHE A 115 -2.21 4.68 14.72
CA PHE A 115 -0.90 5.21 14.36
C PHE A 115 -0.98 6.30 13.28
N TYR A 116 -1.78 6.09 12.23
CA TYR A 116 -2.01 7.10 11.19
C TYR A 116 -2.69 8.36 11.72
N LEU A 117 -3.68 8.21 12.61
CA LEU A 117 -4.30 9.36 13.27
C LEU A 117 -3.30 10.16 14.11
N ALA A 118 -2.39 9.48 14.83
CA ALA A 118 -1.34 10.14 15.59
C ALA A 118 -0.35 10.91 14.69
N LEU A 119 0.04 10.34 13.54
CA LEU A 119 0.89 11.03 12.57
C LEU A 119 0.23 12.28 12.01
N ILE A 120 -1.07 12.20 11.74
CA ILE A 120 -1.87 13.31 11.24
C ILE A 120 -1.99 14.44 12.28
N ASP A 121 -2.21 14.11 13.55
CA ASP A 121 -2.22 15.10 14.64
C ASP A 121 -0.84 15.76 14.82
N GLN A 122 0.23 14.98 14.74
CA GLN A 122 1.59 15.51 14.77
C GLN A 122 1.84 16.49 13.61
N ALA A 123 1.44 16.10 12.39
CA ALA A 123 1.59 16.93 11.19
C ALA A 123 0.83 18.26 11.31
N ASP A 124 -0.38 18.27 11.87
CA ASP A 124 -1.12 19.52 12.12
C ASP A 124 -0.36 20.45 13.08
N ARG A 125 0.15 19.91 14.18
CA ARG A 125 0.91 20.70 15.17
C ARG A 125 2.15 21.29 14.53
N GLU A 126 2.87 20.51 13.73
CA GLU A 126 4.06 20.96 13.01
C GLU A 126 3.74 22.03 11.97
N TRP A 127 2.65 21.85 11.22
CA TRP A 127 2.16 22.81 10.23
C TRP A 127 1.88 24.18 10.85
N ILE A 128 1.13 24.19 11.97
CA ILE A 128 0.78 25.40 12.71
C ILE A 128 2.04 26.05 13.30
N ARG A 129 2.90 25.24 13.95
CA ARG A 129 4.11 25.72 14.64
C ARG A 129 5.11 26.39 13.70
N LEU A 130 5.28 25.86 12.49
CA LEU A 130 6.29 26.32 11.54
C LEU A 130 5.70 27.23 10.45
N GLY A 131 4.50 27.77 10.67
CA GLY A 131 3.94 28.83 9.82
C GLY A 131 3.56 28.37 8.42
N ASN A 132 3.00 27.17 8.29
CA ASN A 132 2.44 26.65 7.03
C ASN A 132 3.48 26.42 5.92
N GLN A 133 4.68 25.96 6.28
CA GLN A 133 5.78 25.71 5.34
C GLN A 133 5.68 24.30 4.69
N PRO A 134 5.59 24.21 3.35
CA PRO A 134 5.62 22.93 2.65
C PRO A 134 7.02 22.32 2.74
N GLY A 135 7.12 21.07 3.22
CA GLY A 135 8.39 20.36 3.44
C GLY A 135 8.70 20.06 4.91
N VAL A 136 7.93 20.63 5.83
CA VAL A 136 8.00 20.30 7.25
C VAL A 136 7.33 18.97 7.57
N ILE A 137 6.27 18.62 6.82
CA ILE A 137 5.47 17.43 7.09
C ILE A 137 6.20 16.18 6.59
N SER A 138 6.29 15.18 7.47
CA SER A 138 6.87 13.89 7.12
C SER A 138 6.16 13.25 5.92
N PRO A 139 6.90 12.67 4.94
CA PRO A 139 6.31 11.91 3.84
C PRO A 139 5.34 10.83 4.33
N LEU A 140 5.62 10.21 5.48
CA LEU A 140 4.76 9.18 6.03
C LEU A 140 3.41 9.73 6.53
N ALA A 141 3.38 10.95 7.08
CA ALA A 141 2.13 11.59 7.47
C ALA A 141 1.29 11.97 6.24
N ILE A 142 1.93 12.30 5.12
CA ILE A 142 1.26 12.52 3.84
C ILE A 142 0.61 11.22 3.35
N GLU A 143 1.33 10.11 3.37
CA GLU A 143 0.80 8.79 2.99
C GLU A 143 -0.35 8.34 3.91
N ALA A 144 -0.22 8.52 5.22
CA ALA A 144 -1.28 8.26 6.19
C ALA A 144 -2.55 9.09 5.87
N GLY A 145 -2.36 10.37 5.54
CA GLY A 145 -3.43 11.26 5.10
C GLY A 145 -4.13 10.75 3.83
N LYS A 146 -3.38 10.31 2.83
CA LYS A 146 -3.93 9.72 1.59
C LYS A 146 -4.74 8.46 1.88
N TYR A 147 -4.17 7.56 2.69
CA TYR A 147 -4.81 6.30 3.05
C TYR A 147 -6.16 6.53 3.73
N LEU A 148 -6.18 7.36 4.79
CA LEU A 148 -7.41 7.62 5.56
C LEU A 148 -8.45 8.39 4.74
N LYS A 149 -8.04 9.27 3.82
CA LYS A 149 -8.95 9.96 2.91
C LYS A 149 -9.59 8.98 1.93
N LYS A 150 -8.81 8.07 1.34
CA LYS A 150 -9.30 7.02 0.43
C LYS A 150 -10.31 6.10 1.13
N LYS A 151 -10.06 5.75 2.40
CA LYS A 151 -10.96 4.95 3.24
C LYS A 151 -12.24 5.70 3.67
N GLY A 152 -12.29 7.03 3.47
CA GLY A 152 -13.42 7.86 3.91
C GLY A 152 -13.48 8.05 5.43
N HIS A 153 -12.33 8.02 6.12
CA HIS A 153 -12.28 8.12 7.57
C HIS A 153 -12.75 9.51 8.07
N PRO A 154 -13.60 9.60 9.11
CA PRO A 154 -14.23 10.86 9.55
C PRO A 154 -13.23 11.94 9.96
N ALA A 155 -12.05 11.56 10.48
CA ALA A 155 -10.99 12.51 10.86
C ALA A 155 -10.38 13.29 9.68
N LEU A 156 -10.66 12.90 8.44
CA LEU A 156 -10.27 13.59 7.20
C LEU A 156 -11.46 14.05 6.35
N SER A 157 -12.64 14.16 6.98
CA SER A 157 -13.81 14.78 6.33
C SER A 157 -13.55 16.24 5.92
N VAL A 158 -12.75 16.97 6.72
CA VAL A 158 -12.28 18.31 6.40
C VAL A 158 -10.90 18.23 5.76
N ALA A 159 -10.75 18.86 4.59
CA ALA A 159 -9.48 18.90 3.89
C ALA A 159 -8.44 19.69 4.69
N ARG A 160 -7.22 19.15 4.79
CA ARG A 160 -6.10 19.78 5.51
C ARG A 160 -5.24 20.55 4.54
N ALA A 161 -4.93 21.80 4.88
CA ALA A 161 -4.19 22.72 4.01
C ALA A 161 -2.80 22.17 3.62
N TRP A 162 -2.11 21.46 4.52
CA TRP A 162 -0.82 20.84 4.21
C TRP A 162 -0.94 19.64 3.27
N LEU A 163 -2.06 18.90 3.31
CA LEU A 163 -2.31 17.80 2.39
C LEU A 163 -2.58 18.35 0.99
N GLU A 164 -3.39 19.40 0.85
CA GLU A 164 -3.62 20.06 -0.45
C GLU A 164 -2.34 20.68 -1.03
N ARG A 165 -1.57 21.38 -0.20
CA ARG A 165 -0.40 22.17 -0.62
C ARG A 165 0.85 21.35 -0.91
N THR A 166 0.94 20.12 -0.40
CA THR A 166 2.00 19.15 -0.77
C THR A 166 1.74 18.51 -2.15
N GLY A 167 0.72 18.96 -2.89
CA GLY A 167 0.43 18.46 -4.24
C GLY A 167 -0.36 17.15 -4.25
N VAL A 168 -1.00 16.79 -3.13
CA VAL A 168 -1.77 15.53 -2.98
C VAL A 168 -3.20 15.65 -3.50
N THR A 169 -3.69 16.86 -3.71
CA THR A 169 -4.58 17.10 -4.84
C THR A 169 -3.67 17.34 -6.02
N ALA A 170 -3.69 16.42 -6.99
CA ALA A 170 -3.09 16.54 -8.33
C ALA A 170 -2.67 17.99 -8.60
N PRO A 171 -1.36 18.35 -8.65
CA PRO A 171 -0.95 19.72 -8.92
C PRO A 171 -1.78 20.19 -10.10
N LYS A 172 -2.55 21.30 -9.94
CA LYS A 172 -3.49 21.81 -10.97
C LYS A 172 -2.90 21.57 -12.37
N GLY A 173 -3.29 20.48 -13.04
CA GLY A 173 -2.51 19.95 -14.16
C GLY A 173 -1.99 18.51 -14.10
N THR A 174 -2.37 17.64 -13.16
CA THR A 174 -2.25 16.16 -13.32
C THR A 174 -3.61 15.46 -13.37
N GLN A 175 -3.63 14.26 -13.95
CA GLN A 175 -4.76 13.35 -14.11
C GLN A 175 -4.24 11.91 -13.99
N ASP A 176 -5.12 10.94 -13.75
CA ASP A 176 -4.74 9.53 -13.75
C ASP A 176 -4.86 8.93 -15.15
N CYS A 177 -3.94 8.05 -15.53
CA CYS A 177 -4.04 7.32 -16.79
C CYS A 177 -5.28 6.41 -16.77
N PRO A 178 -6.18 6.50 -17.76
CA PRO A 178 -7.43 5.72 -17.77
C PRO A 178 -7.22 4.20 -17.93
N VAL A 179 -6.01 3.76 -18.25
CA VAL A 179 -5.70 2.34 -18.47
C VAL A 179 -4.88 1.73 -17.34
N CYS A 180 -3.86 2.40 -16.84
CA CYS A 180 -2.95 1.83 -15.84
C CYS A 180 -2.96 2.53 -14.48
N GLY A 181 -3.73 3.62 -14.32
CA GLY A 181 -3.85 4.36 -13.06
C GLY A 181 -2.61 5.16 -12.65
N GLU A 182 -1.62 5.32 -13.53
CA GLU A 182 -0.43 6.13 -13.24
C GLU A 182 -0.76 7.63 -13.25
N GLU A 183 -0.23 8.37 -12.28
CA GLU A 183 -0.39 9.83 -12.22
C GLU A 183 0.43 10.50 -13.34
N ILE A 184 -0.23 11.27 -14.20
CA ILE A 184 0.34 11.90 -15.38
C ILE A 184 -0.04 13.37 -15.48
N LYS A 185 0.79 14.21 -16.10
CA LYS A 185 0.43 15.62 -16.35
C LYS A 185 -0.71 15.69 -17.37
N ARG A 186 -1.66 16.62 -17.19
CA ARG A 186 -2.84 16.82 -18.05
C ARG A 186 -2.49 17.11 -19.51
N ASP A 187 -1.34 17.72 -19.75
CA ASP A 187 -0.87 18.05 -21.10
C ASP A 187 -0.10 16.90 -21.79
N VAL A 188 0.02 15.74 -21.15
CA VAL A 188 0.77 14.61 -21.70
C VAL A 188 -0.13 13.75 -22.59
N LEU A 189 0.30 13.59 -23.84
CA LEU A 189 -0.44 12.86 -24.87
C LEU A 189 -0.44 11.33 -24.65
N LYS A 190 0.64 10.78 -24.07
CA LYS A 190 0.83 9.34 -23.83
C LYS A 190 1.35 9.05 -22.43
N CYS A 191 0.80 8.03 -21.79
CA CYS A 191 1.33 7.54 -20.52
C CYS A 191 2.75 6.99 -20.71
N ALA A 192 3.70 7.45 -19.89
CA ALA A 192 5.09 6.97 -19.94
C ALA A 192 5.24 5.50 -19.55
N LYS A 193 4.29 4.96 -18.75
CA LYS A 193 4.35 3.61 -18.19
C LYS A 193 3.73 2.55 -19.11
N CYS A 194 2.50 2.78 -19.59
CA CYS A 194 1.80 1.81 -20.44
C CYS A 194 1.82 2.18 -21.93
N GLY A 195 2.25 3.40 -22.29
CA GLY A 195 2.29 3.87 -23.68
C GLY A 195 0.94 4.30 -24.27
N GLU A 196 -0.16 4.15 -23.53
CA GLU A 196 -1.51 4.45 -24.02
C GLU A 196 -1.77 5.96 -24.14
N PHE A 197 -2.62 6.34 -25.09
CA PHE A 197 -3.03 7.73 -25.27
C PHE A 197 -4.02 8.16 -24.20
N VAL A 198 -3.67 9.24 -23.53
CA VAL A 198 -4.45 9.78 -22.41
C VAL A 198 -5.53 10.71 -22.92
N ASP A 199 -5.17 11.58 -23.87
CA ASP A 199 -6.09 12.45 -24.60
C ASP A 199 -6.21 11.95 -26.03
N ARG A 200 -7.24 11.14 -26.25
CA ARG A 200 -7.48 10.46 -27.53
C ARG A 200 -7.94 11.44 -28.61
N GLU A 201 -8.65 12.49 -28.24
CA GLU A 201 -9.16 13.51 -29.16
C GLU A 201 -8.01 14.34 -29.72
N LYS A 202 -7.12 14.81 -28.84
CA LYS A 202 -5.90 15.53 -29.24
C LYS A 202 -4.92 14.65 -30.02
N ALA A 203 -4.89 13.35 -29.73
CA ALA A 203 -4.11 12.39 -30.51
C ALA A 203 -4.66 12.17 -31.93
N ILE A 204 -5.98 12.29 -32.12
CA ILE A 204 -6.62 12.27 -33.45
C ILE A 204 -6.30 13.58 -34.20
N GLU A 205 -6.43 14.73 -33.53
CA GLU A 205 -6.14 16.05 -34.11
C GLU A 205 -4.68 16.15 -34.60
N LEU A 206 -3.74 15.64 -33.82
CA LEU A 206 -2.31 15.61 -34.15
C LEU A 206 -1.91 14.46 -35.10
N GLY A 207 -2.87 13.64 -35.55
CA GLY A 207 -2.65 12.59 -36.55
C GLY A 207 -2.01 11.30 -36.04
N TYR A 208 -1.90 11.11 -34.72
CA TYR A 208 -1.37 9.88 -34.12
C TYR A 208 -2.39 8.74 -34.07
N LEU A 209 -3.69 9.05 -34.08
CA LEU A 209 -4.78 8.09 -34.12
C LEU A 209 -5.72 8.40 -35.29
N LYS A 210 -6.26 7.36 -35.92
CA LYS A 210 -7.37 7.54 -36.88
C LYS A 210 -8.66 7.75 -36.09
N PRO A 211 -9.51 8.74 -36.46
CA PRO A 211 -10.82 8.87 -35.85
C PRO A 211 -11.56 7.55 -36.02
N THR A 212 -12.16 7.07 -34.93
CA THR A 212 -12.92 5.84 -34.96
C THR A 212 -14.15 6.13 -35.80
N THR A 213 -14.14 5.67 -37.06
CA THR A 213 -15.33 5.73 -37.91
C THR A 213 -16.42 4.97 -37.16
N PRO A 214 -17.61 5.56 -36.96
CA PRO A 214 -18.71 4.81 -36.38
C PRO A 214 -18.91 3.58 -37.27
N ARG A 215 -18.81 2.39 -36.69
CA ARG A 215 -19.23 1.16 -37.37
C ARG A 215 -20.65 1.42 -37.85
N ARG A 216 -20.83 1.37 -39.17
CA ARG A 216 -22.12 1.35 -39.86
C ARG A 216 -22.93 0.22 -39.22
N GLY A 217 -23.75 0.52 -38.21
CA GLY A 217 -24.40 -0.49 -37.36
C GLY A 217 -24.82 -0.03 -35.96
N ALA A 218 -24.29 1.06 -35.40
CA ALA A 218 -24.91 1.69 -34.24
C ALA A 218 -26.09 2.55 -34.70
N MET A 219 -27.28 1.95 -34.75
CA MET A 219 -28.55 2.63 -34.98
C MET A 219 -28.66 3.82 -34.02
N SER A 220 -28.85 5.01 -34.57
CA SER A 220 -29.11 6.22 -33.81
C SER A 220 -30.41 6.07 -33.02
N SER A 221 -30.38 6.55 -31.78
CA SER A 221 -31.55 6.73 -30.90
C SER A 221 -32.63 7.67 -31.47
N ALA A 222 -32.44 8.20 -32.68
CA ALA A 222 -33.37 9.09 -33.37
C ALA A 222 -34.53 8.39 -34.11
N LEU A 223 -34.58 7.05 -34.11
CA LEU A 223 -35.67 6.27 -34.71
C LEU A 223 -36.68 5.68 -33.71
N VAL A 224 -36.48 5.89 -32.39
CA VAL A 224 -37.41 5.38 -31.36
C VAL A 224 -38.58 6.33 -31.09
N GLU A 225 -38.49 7.60 -31.47
CA GLU A 225 -39.57 8.59 -31.25
C GLU A 225 -40.66 8.58 -32.34
N GLY A 226 -40.45 7.86 -33.45
CA GLY A 226 -41.41 7.76 -34.56
C GLY A 226 -42.39 6.57 -34.49
N HIS A 227 -42.28 5.70 -33.48
CA HIS A 227 -43.15 4.50 -33.37
C HIS A 227 -44.05 4.48 -32.13
N GLN A 228 -44.05 5.55 -31.32
CA GLN A 228 -45.02 5.70 -30.21
C GLN A 228 -46.20 6.62 -30.53
N ALA A 229 -46.21 7.27 -31.71
CA ALA A 229 -47.31 8.13 -32.14
C ALA A 229 -48.43 7.37 -32.89
N GLU A 230 -48.13 6.25 -33.58
CA GLU A 230 -49.15 5.51 -34.37
C GLU A 230 -49.93 4.44 -33.60
N GLN A 231 -49.61 4.17 -32.32
CA GLN A 231 -50.38 3.22 -31.49
C GLN A 231 -51.39 3.87 -30.54
N LYS A 232 -51.52 5.22 -30.55
CA LYS A 232 -52.47 5.94 -29.69
C LYS A 232 -53.76 6.39 -30.39
N GLU A 233 -53.91 6.18 -31.70
CA GLU A 233 -55.12 6.61 -32.44
C GLU A 233 -56.00 5.48 -32.99
N ALA A 234 -55.64 4.20 -32.86
CA ALA A 234 -56.46 3.08 -33.33
C ALA A 234 -57.22 2.32 -32.22
N GLY A 235 -57.24 2.85 -30.98
CA GLY A 235 -57.93 2.25 -29.83
C GLY A 235 -59.21 2.96 -29.41
N ALA A 236 -59.75 3.87 -30.22
CA ALA A 236 -60.91 4.69 -29.89
C ALA A 236 -61.96 4.66 -31.01
N GLU A 237 -62.49 3.49 -31.34
CA GLU A 237 -63.77 3.34 -32.06
C GLU A 237 -64.28 1.91 -31.86
N GLY A 238 -65.24 1.74 -30.95
CA GLY A 238 -65.82 0.44 -30.61
C GLY A 238 -66.67 0.48 -29.34
N ASP A 239 -67.71 1.31 -29.35
CA ASP A 239 -68.94 1.12 -28.57
C ASP A 239 -70.01 0.51 -29.50
#